data_AF-A0A412IRF5-F1
#
_entry.id   AF-A0A412IRF5-F1
#
_cell.length_a   1.000
_cell.length_b   1.000
_cell.length_c   1.000
_cell.angle_alpha   90.00
_cell.angle_beta   90.00
_cell.angle_gamma   90.00
#
_symmetry.space_group_name_H-M   'P 1'
#
loop_
_entity.id
_entity.type
_entity.pdbx_description
1 polymer ?
#
loop_
_entity_poly.entity_id
_entity_poly.type
_entity_poly.pdbx_seq_one_letter_code
_entity_poly.pdbx_strand_id
1 'polypeptide(L)'
;MSKLDELIAELCPDGVPFKRIKDVYTRLKGTPITAGKMKDISSDEGEIRIFAGGKTVIDAHEVDIPKANITRVPAVLVQSRGVIDFVYYDKPFTFKNEMWAYTAENNVSVKFLYYVLKNNISFFEMQHQVWDLYLKFH
;
A
#
# COMPACT_ATOMS: atom_id res chain seq x y z
N MET A 1 4.84 7.07 -33.02
CA MET A 1 3.87 6.78 -31.96
C MET A 1 4.27 5.48 -31.30
N SER A 2 4.14 5.39 -29.98
CA SER A 2 4.33 4.10 -29.30
C SER A 2 3.10 3.22 -29.53
N LYS A 3 3.26 1.90 -29.36
CA LYS A 3 2.12 0.96 -29.37
C LYS A 3 1.05 1.35 -28.33
N LEU A 4 1.44 2.02 -27.25
CA LEU A 4 0.50 2.51 -26.24
C LEU A 4 -0.35 3.67 -26.78
N ASP A 5 0.26 4.60 -27.51
CA ASP A 5 -0.47 5.73 -28.13
C ASP A 5 -1.50 5.24 -29.15
N GLU A 6 -1.13 4.23 -29.94
CA GLU A 6 -2.03 3.58 -30.90
C GLU A 6 -3.23 2.92 -30.19
N LEU A 7 -2.96 2.14 -29.13
CA LEU A 7 -4.02 1.49 -28.35
C LEU A 7 -4.92 2.49 -27.61
N ILE A 8 -4.38 3.61 -27.14
CA ILE A 8 -5.20 4.68 -26.53
C ILE A 8 -6.09 5.31 -27.59
N ALA A 9 -5.56 5.63 -28.77
CA ALA A 9 -6.35 6.21 -29.85
C ALA A 9 -7.47 5.25 -30.34
N GLU A 10 -7.20 3.95 -30.38
CA GLU A 10 -8.16 2.93 -30.80
C GLU A 10 -9.23 2.64 -29.73
N LEU A 11 -8.82 2.39 -28.49
CA LEU A 11 -9.70 1.90 -27.42
C LEU A 11 -10.31 3.02 -26.57
N CYS A 12 -9.69 4.19 -26.56
CA CYS A 12 -10.08 5.35 -25.76
C CYS A 12 -10.05 6.63 -26.61
N PRO A 13 -10.87 6.74 -27.68
CA PRO A 13 -10.81 7.86 -28.63
C PRO A 13 -11.08 9.22 -27.98
N ASP A 14 -11.84 9.25 -26.87
CA ASP A 14 -12.11 10.45 -26.07
C ASP A 14 -11.05 10.71 -24.97
N GLY A 15 -9.97 9.93 -24.96
CA GLY A 15 -8.89 9.98 -23.97
C GLY A 15 -9.18 9.16 -22.71
N VAL A 16 -8.25 9.23 -21.73
CA VAL A 16 -8.34 8.51 -20.46
C VAL A 16 -8.54 9.51 -19.30
N PRO A 17 -9.61 9.41 -18.52
CA PRO A 17 -9.87 10.36 -17.45
C PRO A 17 -8.95 10.14 -16.24
N PHE A 18 -8.50 11.24 -15.64
CA PHE A 18 -7.80 11.21 -14.36
C PHE A 18 -8.80 11.10 -13.20
N LYS A 19 -8.58 10.13 -12.31
CA LYS A 19 -9.38 9.93 -11.09
C LYS A 19 -8.50 9.98 -9.85
N ARG A 20 -9.02 10.50 -8.74
CA ARG A 20 -8.32 10.46 -7.45
C ARG A 20 -8.34 9.03 -6.92
N ILE A 21 -7.24 8.59 -6.30
CA ILE A 21 -7.12 7.24 -5.73
C ILE A 21 -8.28 6.95 -4.76
N LYS A 22 -8.60 7.89 -3.87
CA LYS A 22 -9.66 7.73 -2.86
C LYS A 22 -11.08 7.54 -3.44
N ASP A 23 -11.30 7.93 -4.70
CA ASP A 23 -12.61 7.80 -5.36
C ASP A 23 -12.76 6.43 -6.05
N VAL A 24 -11.67 5.68 -6.22
CA VAL A 24 -11.63 4.40 -6.96
C VAL A 24 -11.19 3.23 -6.09
N TYR A 25 -10.35 3.49 -5.08
CA TYR A 25 -9.77 2.47 -4.21
C TYR A 25 -10.24 2.61 -2.77
N THR A 26 -10.36 1.49 -2.09
CA THR A 26 -10.71 1.43 -0.67
C THR A 26 -9.45 1.54 0.19
N ARG A 27 -9.43 2.48 1.14
CA ARG A 27 -8.33 2.64 2.09
C ARG A 27 -8.47 1.62 3.23
N LEU A 28 -7.38 0.90 3.51
CA LEU A 28 -7.25 -0.05 4.60
C LEU A 28 -6.53 0.60 5.79
N LYS A 29 -6.87 0.14 7.00
CA LYS A 29 -6.29 0.61 8.27
C LYS A 29 -5.34 -0.44 8.85
N GLY A 30 -4.27 0.03 9.48
CA GLY A 30 -3.30 -0.84 10.14
C GLY A 30 -3.73 -1.25 11.55
N THR A 31 -2.94 -2.12 12.16
CA THR A 31 -3.09 -2.55 13.55
C THR A 31 -2.26 -1.66 14.48
N PRO A 32 -2.82 -1.18 15.61
CA PRO A 32 -2.03 -0.55 16.67
C PRO A 32 -1.07 -1.56 17.31
N ILE A 33 0.19 -1.55 16.88
CA ILE A 33 1.23 -2.44 17.39
C ILE A 33 2.56 -1.68 17.56
N THR A 34 3.22 -1.91 18.70
CA THR A 34 4.51 -1.27 19.02
C THR A 34 5.67 -2.05 18.42
N ALA A 35 6.81 -1.38 18.22
CA ALA A 35 8.03 -2.05 17.77
C ALA A 35 8.52 -3.11 18.78
N GLY A 36 8.31 -2.90 20.07
CA GLY A 36 8.58 -3.90 21.11
C GLY A 36 7.74 -5.15 20.92
N LYS A 37 6.40 -4.98 20.83
CA LYS A 37 5.49 -6.11 20.64
C LYS A 37 5.77 -6.88 19.35
N MET A 38 6.15 -6.19 18.26
CA MET A 38 6.58 -6.86 17.02
C MET A 38 7.78 -7.78 17.25
N LYS A 39 8.78 -7.36 18.03
CA LYS A 39 9.92 -8.23 18.36
C LYS A 39 9.48 -9.45 19.18
N ASP A 40 8.55 -9.27 20.11
CA ASP A 40 8.07 -10.34 20.99
C ASP A 40 7.27 -11.43 20.26
N ILE A 41 6.59 -11.10 19.17
CA ILE A 41 5.71 -12.03 18.42
C ILE A 41 6.29 -12.49 17.08
N SER A 42 7.51 -12.07 16.76
CA SER A 42 8.17 -12.44 15.52
C SER A 42 8.39 -13.96 15.48
N SER A 43 7.90 -14.60 14.43
CA SER A 43 8.00 -16.04 14.22
C SER A 43 8.23 -16.34 12.75
N ASP A 44 9.26 -17.12 12.43
CA ASP A 44 9.52 -17.58 11.06
C ASP A 44 8.43 -18.54 10.55
N GLU A 45 7.63 -19.10 11.46
CA GLU A 45 6.47 -19.95 11.15
C GLU A 45 5.15 -19.16 11.10
N GLY A 46 5.22 -17.83 11.27
CA GLY A 46 4.05 -16.95 11.30
C GLY A 46 3.30 -16.86 9.96
N GLU A 47 1.99 -16.97 10.01
CA GLU A 47 1.11 -16.90 8.83
C GLU A 47 0.70 -15.49 8.42
N ILE A 48 0.90 -14.49 9.29
CA ILE A 48 0.56 -13.09 9.04
C ILE A 48 1.82 -12.24 8.92
N ARG A 49 1.99 -11.59 7.78
CA ARG A 49 3.06 -10.60 7.60
C ARG A 49 2.69 -9.27 8.24
N ILE A 50 3.60 -8.68 9.02
CA ILE A 50 3.42 -7.37 9.65
C ILE A 50 4.44 -6.38 9.10
N PHE A 51 3.97 -5.36 8.40
CA PHE A 51 4.81 -4.28 7.90
C PHE A 51 4.91 -3.12 8.91
N ALA A 52 6.11 -2.54 9.02
CA ALA A 52 6.38 -1.31 9.76
C ALA A 52 7.06 -0.26 8.85
N GLY A 53 7.43 0.88 9.43
CA GLY A 53 8.13 1.94 8.70
C GLY A 53 9.52 1.50 8.21
N GLY A 54 9.98 2.11 7.12
CA GLY A 54 11.20 1.69 6.42
C GLY A 54 11.08 0.26 5.88
N LYS A 55 12.16 -0.52 5.90
CA LYS A 55 12.18 -1.90 5.39
C LYS A 55 11.80 -2.96 6.44
N THR A 56 11.23 -2.54 7.57
CA THR A 56 10.96 -3.44 8.69
C THR A 56 9.73 -4.30 8.41
N VAL A 57 9.91 -5.61 8.44
CA VAL A 57 8.87 -6.61 8.26
C VAL A 57 9.15 -7.80 9.18
N ILE A 58 8.10 -8.38 9.75
CA ILE A 58 8.15 -9.66 10.45
C ILE A 58 6.99 -10.52 9.99
N ASP A 59 7.07 -11.81 10.26
CA ASP A 59 5.93 -12.72 10.22
C ASP A 59 5.55 -13.08 11.67
N ALA A 60 4.27 -13.33 11.94
CA ALA A 60 3.74 -13.65 13.27
C ALA A 60 2.51 -14.54 13.17
N HIS A 61 2.23 -15.30 14.23
CA HIS A 61 0.98 -16.04 14.33
C HIS A 61 -0.18 -15.09 14.59
N GLU A 62 -1.32 -15.33 13.95
CA GLU A 62 -2.51 -14.48 14.04
C GLU A 62 -3.02 -14.35 15.48
N VAL A 63 -2.91 -15.42 16.25
CA VAL A 63 -3.29 -15.47 17.68
C VAL A 63 -2.52 -14.47 18.54
N ASP A 64 -1.31 -14.08 18.12
CA ASP A 64 -0.43 -13.17 18.85
C ASP A 64 -0.63 -11.69 18.46
N ILE A 65 -1.54 -11.41 17.52
CA ILE A 65 -1.87 -10.07 17.02
C ILE A 65 -3.26 -9.63 17.54
N PRO A 66 -3.38 -9.15 18.79
CA PRO A 66 -4.68 -8.81 19.37
C PRO A 66 -5.33 -7.62 18.64
N LYS A 67 -6.65 -7.72 18.39
CA LYS A 67 -7.46 -6.66 17.77
C LYS A 67 -6.92 -6.18 16.42
N ALA A 68 -6.41 -7.12 15.62
CA ALA A 68 -5.73 -6.81 14.37
C ALA A 68 -6.69 -6.51 13.21
N ASN A 69 -6.33 -5.51 12.42
CA ASN A 69 -6.92 -5.23 11.12
C ASN A 69 -6.19 -6.07 10.05
N ILE A 70 -6.35 -7.39 10.11
CA ILE A 70 -5.71 -8.31 9.15
C ILE A 70 -6.41 -8.18 7.79
N THR A 71 -5.63 -7.83 6.79
CA THR A 71 -6.03 -7.77 5.39
C THR A 71 -5.80 -9.14 4.74
N ARG A 72 -6.83 -9.67 4.08
CA ARG A 72 -6.79 -10.95 3.33
C ARG A 72 -7.11 -10.78 1.84
N VAL A 73 -7.03 -9.55 1.36
CA VAL A 73 -7.21 -9.19 -0.05
C VAL A 73 -5.92 -8.55 -0.57
N PRO A 74 -5.63 -8.62 -1.89
CA PRO A 74 -4.51 -7.91 -2.46
C PRO A 74 -4.60 -6.41 -2.17
N ALA A 75 -3.46 -5.81 -1.85
CA ALA A 75 -3.38 -4.40 -1.55
C ALA A 75 -2.01 -3.81 -1.85
N VAL A 76 -1.98 -2.49 -1.99
CA VAL A 76 -0.74 -1.71 -2.09
C VAL A 76 -0.56 -0.94 -0.80
N LEU A 77 0.43 -1.34 0.01
CA LEU A 77 0.85 -0.63 1.21
C LEU A 77 1.63 0.62 0.82
N VAL A 78 1.36 1.74 1.50
CA VAL A 78 2.09 2.99 1.36
C VAL A 78 3.01 3.20 2.55
N GLN A 79 4.32 3.21 2.30
CA GLN A 79 5.34 3.57 3.27
C GLN A 79 5.77 5.01 2.98
N SER A 80 5.42 5.94 3.88
CA SER A 80 5.60 7.38 3.65
C SER A 80 6.63 8.04 4.57
N ARG A 81 7.18 7.32 5.54
CA ARG A 81 8.13 7.87 6.52
C ARG A 81 9.50 7.23 6.37
N GLY A 82 10.52 8.06 6.17
CA GLY A 82 11.89 7.62 5.92
C GLY A 82 12.08 7.29 4.45
N VAL A 83 12.12 6.00 4.11
CA VAL A 83 12.13 5.56 2.70
C VAL A 83 10.70 5.55 2.19
N ILE A 84 10.41 6.34 1.16
CA ILE A 84 9.12 6.25 0.46
C ILE A 84 9.12 4.99 -0.38
N ASP A 85 8.16 4.11 -0.13
CA ASP A 85 7.97 2.92 -0.94
C ASP A 85 6.50 2.50 -1.02
N PHE A 86 6.20 1.73 -2.07
CA PHE A 86 4.91 1.11 -2.32
C PHE A 86 5.11 -0.38 -2.45
N VAL A 87 4.40 -1.16 -1.63
CA VAL A 87 4.54 -2.61 -1.58
C VAL A 87 3.22 -3.26 -1.97
N TYR A 88 3.22 -3.98 -3.09
CA TYR A 88 2.12 -4.89 -3.42
C TYR A 88 2.25 -6.18 -2.61
N TYR A 89 1.17 -6.59 -1.95
CA TYR A 89 1.12 -7.84 -1.20
C TYR A 89 -0.26 -8.48 -1.30
N ASP A 90 -0.30 -9.81 -1.48
CA ASP A 90 -1.51 -10.58 -1.76
C ASP A 90 -1.74 -11.77 -0.80
N LYS A 91 -0.86 -11.97 0.17
CA LYS A 91 -1.04 -12.93 1.28
C LYS A 91 -1.59 -12.22 2.53
N PRO A 92 -2.10 -12.95 3.54
CA PRO A 92 -2.58 -12.35 4.78
C PRO A 92 -1.52 -11.44 5.43
N PHE A 93 -1.92 -10.21 5.74
CA PHE A 93 -1.00 -9.24 6.33
C PHE A 93 -1.70 -8.18 7.17
N THR A 94 -0.92 -7.49 7.98
CA THR A 94 -1.29 -6.22 8.60
C THR A 94 -0.09 -5.27 8.58
N PHE A 95 -0.27 -4.05 9.01
CA PHE A 95 0.78 -3.04 9.08
C PHE A 95 0.55 -2.12 10.28
N LYS A 96 1.58 -1.39 10.75
CA LYS A 96 1.41 -0.41 11.84
C LYS A 96 0.37 0.64 11.47
N ASN A 97 -0.45 1.04 12.44
CA ASN A 97 -1.52 2.05 12.30
C ASN A 97 -1.09 3.42 11.76
N GLU A 98 0.21 3.76 11.78
CA GLU A 98 0.75 4.99 11.21
C GLU A 98 0.81 4.99 9.67
N MET A 99 0.58 3.85 9.05
CA MET A 99 0.56 3.66 7.59
C MET A 99 -0.86 3.38 7.09
N TRP A 100 -1.03 3.27 5.78
CA TRP A 100 -2.26 2.84 5.15
C TRP A 100 -1.96 2.00 3.90
N ALA A 101 -2.96 1.25 3.44
CA ALA A 101 -2.91 0.54 2.17
C ALA A 101 -4.16 0.84 1.34
N TYR A 102 -4.11 0.52 0.06
CA TYR A 102 -5.25 0.62 -0.86
C TYR A 102 -5.56 -0.75 -1.47
N THR A 103 -6.85 -1.08 -1.54
CA THR A 103 -7.36 -2.28 -2.20
C THR A 103 -8.51 -1.92 -3.16
N ALA A 104 -8.88 -2.86 -4.02
CA ALA A 104 -10.01 -2.79 -4.93
C ALA A 104 -10.55 -4.21 -5.14
N GLU A 105 -11.79 -4.33 -5.63
CA GLU A 105 -12.42 -5.63 -5.92
C GLU A 105 -11.60 -6.45 -6.93
N ASN A 106 -10.99 -5.78 -7.90
CA ASN A 106 -10.22 -6.42 -8.96
C ASN A 106 -8.71 -6.36 -8.66
N ASN A 107 -8.06 -7.54 -8.62
CA ASN A 107 -6.61 -7.65 -8.41
C ASN A 107 -5.77 -6.93 -9.48
N VAL A 108 -6.23 -6.91 -10.74
CA VAL A 108 -5.59 -6.15 -11.82
C VAL A 108 -5.59 -4.66 -11.51
N SER A 109 -6.68 -4.11 -10.95
CA SER A 109 -6.73 -2.71 -10.52
C SER A 109 -5.74 -2.43 -9.38
N VAL A 110 -5.61 -3.33 -8.41
CA VAL A 110 -4.61 -3.20 -7.34
C VAL A 110 -3.18 -3.20 -7.88
N LYS A 111 -2.86 -4.14 -8.78
CA LYS A 111 -1.54 -4.18 -9.46
C LYS A 111 -1.29 -2.96 -10.33
N PHE A 112 -2.32 -2.49 -11.04
CA PHE A 112 -2.23 -1.26 -11.82
C PHE A 112 -1.87 -0.07 -10.92
N LEU A 113 -2.56 0.11 -9.79
CA LEU A 113 -2.22 1.15 -8.82
C LEU A 113 -0.78 1.01 -8.32
N TYR A 114 -0.34 -0.21 -8.02
CA TYR A 114 1.04 -0.47 -7.62
C TYR A 114 2.03 0.06 -8.65
N TYR A 115 1.87 -0.27 -9.93
CA TYR A 115 2.77 0.21 -10.98
C TYR A 115 2.70 1.73 -11.17
N VAL A 116 1.51 2.32 -11.09
CA VAL A 116 1.34 3.78 -11.13
C VAL A 116 2.13 4.43 -10.00
N LEU A 117 2.00 3.96 -8.77
CA LEU A 117 2.71 4.52 -7.62
C LEU A 117 4.22 4.27 -7.69
N LYS A 118 4.63 3.03 -8.01
CA LYS A 118 6.03 2.60 -8.09
C LYS A 118 6.82 3.37 -9.15
N ASN A 119 6.22 3.59 -10.33
CA ASN A 119 6.87 4.34 -11.41
C ASN A 119 6.97 5.84 -11.13
N ASN A 120 6.23 6.35 -10.13
CA ASN A 120 6.24 7.76 -9.75
C ASN A 120 6.95 7.99 -8.40
N ILE A 121 7.75 7.04 -7.90
CA ILE A 121 8.48 7.18 -6.62
C ILE A 121 9.25 8.51 -6.54
N SER A 122 10.01 8.88 -7.57
CA SER A 122 10.80 10.13 -7.55
C SER A 122 9.93 11.38 -7.39
N PHE A 123 8.72 11.39 -7.94
CA PHE A 123 7.77 12.47 -7.72
C PHE A 123 7.38 12.56 -6.24
N PHE A 124 7.12 11.43 -5.58
CA PHE A 124 6.77 11.40 -4.16
C PHE A 124 7.95 11.76 -3.25
N GLU A 125 9.17 11.34 -3.59
CA GLU A 125 10.40 11.71 -2.87
C GLU A 125 10.71 13.21 -2.94
N MET A 126 10.54 13.85 -4.10
CA MET A 126 10.73 15.31 -4.21
C MET A 126 9.70 16.11 -3.40
N GLN A 127 8.51 15.55 -3.21
CA GLN A 127 7.40 16.20 -2.49
C GLN A 127 7.39 15.88 -0.98
N HIS A 128 8.41 15.19 -0.46
CA HIS A 128 8.44 14.62 0.90
C HIS A 128 8.14 15.62 2.04
N GLN A 129 8.35 16.93 1.84
CA GLN A 129 7.98 17.97 2.83
C GLN A 129 6.48 18.35 2.84
N VAL A 130 5.73 18.07 1.76
CA VAL A 130 4.31 18.45 1.62
C VAL A 130 3.37 17.31 2.06
N TRP A 131 3.83 16.06 1.99
CA TRP A 131 3.01 14.85 2.24
C TRP A 131 2.65 14.60 3.70
N ASP A 132 3.54 14.92 4.64
CA ASP A 132 3.29 14.70 6.08
C ASP A 132 2.12 15.54 6.62
N LEU A 133 1.79 16.66 5.96
CA LEU A 133 0.70 17.56 6.31
C LEU A 133 -0.63 17.21 5.61
N TYR A 134 -0.60 16.74 4.35
CA TYR A 134 -1.82 16.63 3.54
C TYR A 134 -2.62 15.33 3.74
N LEU A 135 -2.01 14.23 4.19
CA LEU A 135 -2.67 12.91 4.35
C LEU A 135 -2.96 12.50 5.80
N LYS A 136 -2.53 13.31 6.77
CA LYS A 136 -2.91 13.16 8.18
C LYS A 136 -4.28 13.77 8.51
N PHE A 137 -4.79 14.68 7.69
CA PHE A 137 -5.97 15.49 8.02
C PHE A 137 -7.16 15.35 7.06
N HIS A 138 -7.08 14.52 6.02
CA HIS A 138 -8.18 14.20 5.09
C HIS A 138 -8.19 12.72 4.69
#